data_AF-A0A7V2F0A4-F1
#
_entry.id   AF-A0A7V2F0A4-F1
#
_cell.length_a   1.000
_cell.length_b   1.000
_cell.length_c   1.000
_cell.angle_alpha   90.00
_cell.angle_beta   90.00
_cell.angle_gamma   90.00
#
_symmetry.space_group_name_H-M   'P 1'
#
loop_
_entity.id
_entity.type
_entity.pdbx_description
1 polymer ?
#
loop_
_entity_poly.entity_id
_entity_poly.type
_entity_poly.pdbx_seq_one_letter_code
_entity_poly.pdbx_strand_id
1 'polypeptide(L)'
;MKIQKYGSRNWSVYDNSGNLICVTVYKKGAVEVAKRLSDAGADNYPQLCLNLDEITKLHKELKTINQKFTNMIKQFKATENTPQKAVLYNQNFNEKERLNNGTRS
;
A
#
# COMPACT_ATOMS: atom_id res chain seq x y z
N MET A 1 -12.44 27.28 4.19
CA MET A 1 -12.56 28.14 2.97
C MET A 1 -12.55 29.62 3.33
N LYS A 2 -12.15 30.50 2.41
CA LYS A 2 -12.11 31.96 2.60
C LYS A 2 -12.89 32.70 1.51
N ILE A 3 -13.73 33.67 1.92
CA ILE A 3 -14.48 34.54 1.01
C ILE A 3 -13.88 35.95 1.03
N GLN A 4 -13.59 36.52 -0.14
CA GLN A 4 -13.09 37.89 -0.26
C GLN A 4 -13.61 38.59 -1.52
N LYS A 5 -13.55 39.93 -1.55
CA LYS A 5 -13.88 40.70 -2.75
C LYS A 5 -12.91 40.37 -3.89
N TYR A 6 -13.47 40.24 -5.09
CA TYR A 6 -12.74 39.99 -6.33
C TYR A 6 -13.02 41.12 -7.31
N GLY A 7 -12.08 42.06 -7.43
CA GLY A 7 -12.28 43.29 -8.19
C GLY A 7 -13.39 44.17 -7.60
N SER A 8 -14.08 44.91 -8.47
CA SER A 8 -15.04 45.94 -8.06
C SER A 8 -16.44 45.41 -7.74
N ARG A 9 -16.90 44.36 -8.43
CA ARG A 9 -18.29 43.86 -8.34
C ARG A 9 -18.44 42.41 -7.91
N ASN A 10 -17.36 41.63 -7.88
CA ASN A 10 -17.45 40.20 -7.66
C ASN A 10 -16.92 39.81 -6.28
N TRP A 11 -17.26 38.58 -5.89
CA TRP A 11 -16.82 37.88 -4.71
C TRP A 11 -16.13 36.59 -5.14
N SER A 12 -15.12 36.18 -4.40
CA SER A 12 -14.33 34.99 -4.69
C SER A 12 -14.31 34.07 -3.48
N VAL A 13 -14.34 32.77 -3.75
CA VAL A 13 -14.20 31.71 -2.74
C VAL A 13 -12.88 31.00 -3.00
N TYR A 14 -12.05 30.91 -1.95
CA TYR A 14 -10.78 30.19 -1.96
C TYR A 14 -10.85 28.98 -1.05
N ASP A 15 -10.17 27.91 -1.44
CA ASP A 15 -9.96 26.74 -0.59
C ASP A 15 -8.97 27.06 0.56
N ASN A 16 -8.69 26.06 1.41
CA ASN A 16 -7.73 26.21 2.51
C ASN A 16 -6.27 26.29 2.04
N SER A 17 -5.99 25.88 0.80
CA SER A 17 -4.67 25.92 0.16
C SER A 17 -4.41 27.25 -0.57
N GLY A 18 -5.41 28.15 -0.63
CA GLY A 18 -5.32 29.43 -1.33
C GLY A 18 -5.67 29.37 -2.82
N ASN A 19 -6.20 28.25 -3.32
CA ASN A 19 -6.66 28.13 -4.70
C ASN A 19 -8.04 28.76 -4.89
N LEU A 20 -8.24 29.47 -6.00
CA LEU A 20 -9.52 30.05 -6.37
C LEU A 20 -10.48 28.94 -6.81
N ILE A 21 -11.60 28.78 -6.09
CA ILE A 21 -12.63 27.79 -6.42
C ILE A 21 -13.68 28.39 -7.35
N CYS A 22 -14.23 29.56 -6.99
CA CYS A 22 -15.26 30.21 -7.79
C CYS A 22 -15.30 31.73 -7.61
N VAL A 23 -15.93 32.39 -8.57
CA VAL A 23 -16.24 33.82 -8.54
C VAL A 23 -17.74 34.01 -8.73
N THR A 24 -18.37 34.81 -7.88
CA THR A 24 -19.80 35.09 -7.91
C THR A 24 -20.06 36.60 -7.87
N VAL A 25 -21.15 37.05 -8.50
CA VAL A 25 -21.52 38.48 -8.49
C VAL A 25 -21.95 38.95 -7.10
N TYR A 26 -22.62 38.09 -6.33
CA TYR A 26 -23.16 38.43 -5.02
C TYR A 26 -22.47 37.69 -3.89
N LYS A 27 -22.30 38.35 -2.74
CA LYS A 27 -21.72 37.76 -1.53
C LYS A 27 -22.50 36.52 -1.06
N LYS A 28 -23.84 36.55 -1.16
CA LYS A 28 -24.69 35.40 -0.81
C LYS A 28 -24.37 34.16 -1.64
N GLY A 29 -24.05 34.33 -2.93
CA GLY A 29 -23.64 33.22 -3.79
C GLY A 29 -22.32 32.60 -3.31
N ALA A 30 -21.33 33.42 -2.97
CA ALA A 30 -20.06 32.94 -2.42
C ALA A 30 -20.24 32.18 -1.09
N VAL A 31 -21.14 32.67 -0.21
CA VAL A 31 -21.45 32.00 1.06
C VAL A 31 -22.12 30.64 0.84
N GLU A 32 -23.09 30.56 -0.08
CA GLU A 32 -23.76 29.30 -0.41
C GLU A 32 -22.80 28.27 -0.99
N VAL A 33 -21.87 28.69 -1.85
CA VAL A 33 -20.83 27.80 -2.39
C VAL A 33 -19.92 27.28 -1.28
N ALA A 34 -19.42 28.17 -0.41
CA ALA A 34 -18.58 27.75 0.71
C ALA A 34 -19.30 26.76 1.64
N LYS A 35 -20.60 26.99 1.91
CA LYS A 35 -21.42 26.09 2.71
C LYS A 35 -21.56 24.72 2.05
N ARG A 36 -21.99 24.66 0.80
CA ARG A 36 -22.18 23.37 0.08
C ARG A 36 -20.89 22.58 -0.04
N LEU A 37 -19.78 23.27 -0.25
CA LEU A 37 -18.47 22.60 -0.31
C LEU A 37 -18.07 22.07 1.07
N SER A 38 -18.34 22.79 2.14
CA SER A 38 -18.15 22.29 3.51
C SER A 38 -19.03 21.08 3.80
N ASP A 39 -20.33 21.15 3.45
CA ASP A 39 -21.29 20.04 3.57
C ASP A 39 -20.87 18.81 2.75
N ALA A 40 -20.25 19.02 1.58
CA ALA A 40 -19.71 17.96 0.74
C ALA A 40 -18.36 17.39 1.24
N GLY A 41 -17.85 17.85 2.39
CA GLY A 41 -16.56 17.44 2.93
C GLY A 41 -15.36 17.96 2.14
N ALA A 42 -15.55 19.00 1.32
CA ALA A 42 -14.48 19.53 0.47
C ALA A 42 -13.37 20.25 1.28
N ASP A 43 -13.62 20.54 2.55
CA ASP A 43 -12.60 21.05 3.48
C ASP A 43 -11.50 20.01 3.78
N ASN A 44 -11.73 18.71 3.47
CA ASN A 44 -10.77 17.61 3.65
C ASN A 44 -9.88 17.32 2.43
N TYR A 45 -10.03 18.06 1.31
CA TYR A 45 -9.20 17.83 0.11
C TYR A 45 -7.68 17.86 0.37
N PRO A 46 -7.14 18.76 1.22
CA PRO A 46 -5.70 18.77 1.52
C PRO A 46 -5.23 17.52 2.29
N GLN A 47 -6.07 16.95 3.15
CA GLN A 47 -5.71 15.73 3.91
C GLN A 47 -5.66 14.49 3.00
N LEU A 48 -6.47 14.43 1.94
CA LEU A 48 -6.40 13.32 0.98
C LEU A 48 -5.04 13.24 0.27
N CYS A 49 -4.42 14.39 -0.05
CA CYS A 49 -3.15 14.44 -0.77
C CYS A 49 -1.98 13.96 0.09
N LEU A 50 -1.93 14.33 1.37
CA LEU A 50 -0.89 13.89 2.30
C LEU A 50 -0.95 12.37 2.56
N ASN A 51 -2.17 11.83 2.60
CA ASN A 51 -2.38 10.39 2.75
C ASN A 51 -1.90 9.60 1.53
N LEU A 52 -1.87 10.18 0.33
CA LEU A 52 -1.49 9.48 -0.88
C LEU A 52 -0.01 9.08 -0.90
N ASP A 53 0.88 9.95 -0.42
CA ASP A 53 2.32 9.66 -0.34
C ASP A 53 2.61 8.55 0.68
N GLU A 54 1.94 8.59 1.83
CA GLU A 54 2.05 7.56 2.87
C GLU A 54 1.49 6.22 2.39
N ILE A 55 0.33 6.22 1.73
CA ILE A 55 -0.26 5.03 1.09
C ILE A 55 0.68 4.47 0.01
N THR A 56 1.30 5.34 -0.79
CA THR A 56 2.22 4.93 -1.85
C THR A 56 3.49 4.30 -1.27
N LYS A 57 4.01 4.86 -0.16
CA LYS A 57 5.15 4.29 0.57
C LYS A 57 4.81 2.92 1.13
N LEU A 58 3.67 2.78 1.83
CA LEU A 58 3.20 1.51 2.37
C LEU A 58 3.01 0.45 1.27
N HIS A 59 2.47 0.84 0.11
CA HIS A 59 2.29 -0.07 -1.01
C HIS A 59 3.63 -0.60 -1.56
N LYS A 60 4.67 0.24 -1.64
CA LYS A 60 6.03 -0.18 -2.05
C LYS A 60 6.65 -1.16 -1.05
N GLU A 61 6.48 -0.91 0.25
CA GLU A 61 6.99 -1.79 1.30
C GLU A 61 6.30 -3.16 1.23
N LEU A 62 4.97 -3.19 1.14
CA LEU A 62 4.18 -4.41 1.04
C LEU A 62 4.55 -5.22 -0.22
N LYS A 63 4.73 -4.55 -1.36
CA LYS A 63 5.19 -5.20 -2.60
C LYS A 63 6.56 -5.85 -2.44
N THR A 64 7.49 -5.19 -1.74
CA THR A 64 8.83 -5.71 -1.47
C THR A 64 8.79 -6.95 -0.58
N ILE A 65 7.95 -6.93 0.46
CA ILE A 65 7.74 -8.07 1.37
C ILE A 65 7.17 -9.27 0.61
N ASN A 66 6.13 -9.08 -0.20
CA ASN A 66 5.54 -10.16 -1.00
C ASN A 66 6.55 -10.78 -2.00
N GLN A 67 7.44 -9.96 -2.57
CA GLN A 67 8.49 -10.48 -3.44
C GLN A 67 9.49 -11.35 -2.67
N LYS A 68 9.88 -10.94 -1.46
CA LYS A 68 10.77 -11.72 -0.59
C LYS A 68 10.14 -13.07 -0.22
N PHE A 69 8.87 -13.08 0.18
CA PHE A 69 8.15 -14.32 0.47
C PHE A 69 8.07 -15.25 -0.75
N THR A 70 7.76 -14.70 -1.92
CA THR A 70 7.71 -15.47 -3.17
C THR A 70 9.06 -16.14 -3.47
N ASN A 71 10.15 -15.41 -3.31
CA ASN A 71 11.50 -15.93 -3.51
C ASN A 71 11.85 -17.01 -2.47
N MET A 72 11.45 -16.80 -1.21
CA MET A 72 11.64 -17.77 -0.14
C MET A 72 10.88 -19.07 -0.42
N ILE A 73 9.61 -19.01 -0.84
CA ILE A 73 8.83 -20.19 -1.24
C ILE A 73 9.49 -20.94 -2.40
N LYS A 74 10.04 -20.23 -3.39
CA LYS A 74 10.78 -20.86 -4.49
C LYS A 74 12.03 -21.59 -3.98
N GLN A 75 12.78 -20.99 -3.06
CA GLN A 75 13.94 -21.62 -2.44
C GLN A 75 13.55 -22.86 -1.64
N PHE A 76 12.49 -22.79 -0.83
CA PHE A 76 11.99 -23.95 -0.07
C PHE A 76 11.59 -25.11 -1.00
N LYS A 77 10.84 -24.84 -2.06
CA LYS A 77 10.49 -25.87 -3.07
C LYS A 77 11.70 -26.45 -3.79
N ALA A 78 12.74 -25.66 -4.01
CA ALA A 78 14.00 -26.15 -4.58
C ALA A 78 14.75 -27.05 -3.59
N THR A 79 14.75 -26.71 -2.29
CA THR A 79 15.39 -27.52 -1.24
C THR A 79 14.63 -28.80 -0.88
N GLU A 80 13.31 -28.84 -1.07
CA GLU A 80 12.54 -30.09 -0.94
C GLU A 80 12.86 -31.10 -2.05
N ASN A 81 13.31 -30.63 -3.22
CA ASN A 81 13.67 -31.44 -4.38
C ASN A 81 15.19 -31.71 -4.50
N THR A 82 16.00 -31.38 -3.48
CA THR A 82 17.45 -31.59 -3.57
C THR A 82 17.82 -33.10 -3.51
N PRO A 83 18.72 -33.59 -4.39
CA PRO A 83 19.20 -34.98 -4.37
C PRO A 83 19.78 -35.42 -3.02
N GLN A 84 20.20 -34.46 -2.19
CA GLN A 84 20.75 -34.70 -0.85
C GLN A 84 19.79 -35.47 0.06
N LYS A 85 18.47 -35.25 -0.04
CA LYS A 85 17.47 -36.01 0.73
C LYS A 85 17.36 -37.46 0.24
N ALA A 86 17.47 -37.69 -1.08
CA ALA A 86 17.51 -39.02 -1.66
C ALA A 86 18.81 -39.78 -1.33
N VAL A 87 19.95 -39.08 -1.29
CA VAL A 87 21.24 -39.64 -0.88
C VAL A 87 21.20 -40.04 0.60
N LEU A 88 20.67 -39.19 1.49
CA LEU A 88 20.47 -39.52 2.91
C LEU A 88 19.52 -40.71 3.11
N TYR A 89 18.45 -40.79 2.31
CA TYR A 89 17.54 -41.93 2.36
C TYR A 89 18.24 -43.25 1.97
N ASN A 90 19.03 -43.23 0.89
CA ASN A 90 19.79 -44.40 0.44
C ASN A 90 20.92 -44.80 1.41
N GLN A 91 21.61 -43.83 2.02
CA GLN A 91 22.64 -44.09 3.04
C GLN A 91 22.04 -44.76 4.27
N ASN A 92 20.92 -44.23 4.79
CA ASN A 92 20.21 -44.81 5.94
C ASN A 92 19.59 -46.18 5.63
N PHE A 93 19.18 -46.42 4.39
CA PHE A 93 18.68 -47.74 3.95
C PHE A 93 19.81 -48.79 3.94
N ASN A 94 20.96 -48.45 3.38
CA ASN A 94 22.12 -49.35 3.34
C ASN A 94 22.70 -49.67 4.73
N GLU A 95 22.65 -48.73 5.67
CA GLU A 95 23.05 -49.00 7.07
C GLU A 95 22.09 -49.96 7.78
N LYS A 96 20.78 -49.85 7.55
CA LYS A 96 19.79 -50.79 8.11
C LYS A 96 19.95 -52.21 7.56
N GLU A 97 20.23 -52.37 6.26
CA GLU A 97 20.55 -53.66 5.63
C GLU A 97 21.80 -54.30 6.23
N ARG A 98 22.85 -53.51 6.48
CA ARG A 98 24.10 -53.99 7.11
C ARG A 98 23.89 -54.49 8.53
N LEU A 99 23.08 -53.78 9.33
CA LEU A 99 22.77 -54.16 10.71
C LEU A 99 21.92 -55.44 10.79
N ASN A 100 20.99 -55.63 9.86
CA ASN A 100 20.16 -56.85 9.78
C ASN A 100 20.93 -58.08 9.30
N ASN A 101 21.93 -57.92 8.43
CA ASN A 101 22.74 -59.04 7.92
C ASN A 101 23.87 -59.45 8.88
N GLY A 102 24.32 -58.55 9.77
CA GLY A 102 25.31 -58.86 10.81
C GLY A 102 24.76 -59.61 12.04
N THR A 103 23.45 -59.74 12.17
CA THR A 103 22.78 -60.44 13.30
C THR A 103 22.37 -61.88 12.97
N ARG A 104 22.73 -62.38 11.78
CA ARG A 104 22.33 -63.71 11.26
C ARG A 104 23.49 -64.71 11.15
N SER A 105 24.63 -64.44 11.80
CA SER A 105 25.80 -65.34 11.89
C SER A 105 25.93 -65.95 13.28
#